data_AF-A0A450TTQ2-F1
#
_entry.id   AF-A0A450TTQ2-F1
#
_cell.length_a   1.000
_cell.length_b   1.000
_cell.length_c   1.000
_cell.angle_alpha   90.00
_cell.angle_beta   90.00
_cell.angle_gamma   90.00
#
_symmetry.space_group_name_H-M   'P 1'
#
loop_
_entity.id
_entity.type
_entity.pdbx_description
1 polymer ?
#
loop_
_entity_poly.entity_id
_entity_poly.type
_entity_poly.pdbx_seq_one_letter_code
_entity_poly.pdbx_strand_id
1 'polypeptide(L)'
;MIVEFKGNGPGYSDLSEDQLYCVIGIEADHLRLLNDSGKPYLYPPEGFDIVDPREPEDWINQFGEDGERYSYPVPLNQVGFFEDFFDRKHQQVSIFWRIVNRNLSKAA
;
A
#
# COMPACT_ATOMS: atom_id res chain seq x y z
N MET A 1 -6.05 -5.02 -4.92
CA MET A 1 -5.51 -6.27 -4.36
C MET A 1 -5.91 -6.30 -2.89
N ILE A 2 -6.38 -7.45 -2.41
CA ILE A 2 -6.81 -7.64 -1.02
C ILE A 2 -5.99 -8.78 -0.43
N VAL A 3 -5.50 -8.57 0.79
CA VAL A 3 -4.67 -9.52 1.52
C VAL A 3 -5.19 -9.73 2.95
N GLU A 4 -4.94 -10.89 3.51
CA GLU A 4 -5.26 -11.25 4.89
C GLU A 4 -3.96 -11.41 5.68
N PHE A 5 -3.91 -10.84 6.89
CA PHE A 5 -2.72 -10.94 7.74
C PHE A 5 -2.70 -12.29 8.48
N LYS A 6 -1.59 -13.04 8.36
CA LYS A 6 -1.47 -14.42 8.87
C LYS A 6 -1.35 -14.55 10.40
N GLY A 7 -1.07 -13.45 11.13
CA GLY A 7 -0.82 -13.47 12.59
C GLY A 7 0.46 -14.17 13.05
N ASN A 8 1.03 -15.07 12.24
CA ASN A 8 2.13 -15.97 12.64
C ASN A 8 3.54 -15.42 12.35
N GLY A 9 3.68 -14.11 12.13
CA GLY A 9 4.94 -13.43 11.75
C GLY A 9 5.53 -12.54 12.86
N PRO A 10 6.55 -11.71 12.58
CA PRO A 10 6.99 -10.69 13.55
C PRO A 10 5.78 -9.85 13.96
N GLY A 11 5.58 -9.67 15.28
CA GLY A 11 4.38 -9.09 15.85
C GLY A 11 4.14 -7.63 15.44
N TYR A 12 3.51 -7.43 14.29
CA TYR A 12 2.98 -6.15 13.85
C TYR A 12 1.78 -5.80 14.73
N SER A 13 2.04 -5.04 15.80
CA SER A 13 1.00 -4.62 16.75
C SER A 13 0.01 -3.61 16.18
N ASP A 14 0.23 -3.18 14.93
CA ASP A 14 -0.60 -2.26 14.19
C ASP A 14 -1.44 -2.94 13.09
N LEU A 15 -1.41 -4.28 13.03
CA LEU A 15 -2.29 -5.11 12.23
C LEU A 15 -3.03 -6.12 13.12
N SER A 16 -4.34 -6.22 12.92
CA SER A 16 -5.19 -7.25 13.50
C SER A 16 -5.14 -8.54 12.67
N GLU A 17 -5.14 -9.68 13.36
CA GLU A 17 -5.35 -11.01 12.77
C GLU A 17 -6.76 -11.13 12.17
N ASP A 18 -6.93 -12.00 11.18
CA ASP A 18 -8.21 -12.25 10.47
C ASP A 18 -8.83 -11.01 9.80
N GLN A 19 -8.06 -9.92 9.68
CA GLN A 19 -8.48 -8.68 9.04
C GLN A 19 -8.02 -8.64 7.59
N LEU A 20 -8.92 -8.20 6.71
CA LEU A 20 -8.62 -7.94 5.31
C LEU A 20 -8.07 -6.52 5.11
N TYR A 21 -6.96 -6.42 4.40
CA TYR A 21 -6.31 -5.17 4.06
C TYR A 21 -6.32 -4.95 2.54
N CYS A 22 -6.63 -3.73 2.13
CA CYS A 22 -6.49 -3.30 0.76
C CYS A 22 -5.04 -2.83 0.52
N VAL A 23 -4.36 -3.46 -0.44
CA VAL A 23 -3.03 -3.02 -0.88
C VAL A 23 -3.21 -1.80 -1.77
N ILE A 24 -2.54 -0.72 -1.40
CA ILE A 24 -2.59 0.58 -2.09
C ILE A 24 -1.36 0.87 -2.95
N GLY A 25 -0.34 0.00 -2.88
CA GLY A 25 0.78 -0.07 -3.81
C GLY A 25 1.83 -1.08 -3.40
N ILE A 26 2.88 -1.19 -4.22
CA ILE A 26 4.05 -2.04 -3.99
C ILE A 26 5.29 -1.16 -4.07
N GLU A 27 6.20 -1.29 -3.12
CA GLU A 27 7.44 -0.51 -3.06
C GLU A 27 8.60 -1.37 -2.63
N ALA A 28 9.61 -1.48 -3.50
CA ALA A 28 10.73 -2.38 -3.31
C ALA A 28 10.25 -3.78 -2.87
N ASP A 29 9.27 -4.33 -3.61
CA ASP A 29 8.61 -5.62 -3.36
C ASP A 29 7.79 -5.74 -2.06
N HIS A 30 7.73 -4.69 -1.24
CA HIS A 30 6.89 -4.63 -0.04
C HIS A 30 5.48 -4.13 -0.37
N LEU A 31 4.50 -4.62 0.36
CA LEU A 31 3.11 -4.20 0.24
C LEU A 31 2.90 -2.92 1.03
N ARG A 32 2.41 -1.86 0.38
CA ARG A 32 1.87 -0.68 1.07
C ARG A 32 0.38 -0.88 1.32
N LEU A 33 -0.03 -0.79 2.57
CA LEU A 33 -1.43 -0.91 3.00
C LEU A 33 -1.75 0.09 4.11
N LEU A 34 -3.04 0.37 4.31
CA LEU A 34 -3.51 1.11 5.48
C LEU A 34 -3.59 0.14 6.66
N ASN A 35 -2.82 0.40 7.71
CA ASN A 35 -2.88 -0.37 8.95
C ASN A 35 -4.14 -0.08 9.76
N ASP A 36 -4.29 -0.66 10.95
CA ASP A 36 -5.48 -0.49 11.81
C ASP A 36 -5.74 0.97 12.20
N SER A 37 -4.70 1.80 12.17
CA SER A 37 -4.79 3.25 12.43
C SER A 37 -4.95 4.10 11.17
N GLY A 38 -5.16 3.48 10.01
CA GLY A 38 -5.27 4.18 8.72
C GLY A 38 -3.95 4.76 8.22
N LYS A 39 -2.79 4.25 8.65
CA LYS A 39 -1.48 4.73 8.23
C LYS A 39 -0.92 3.86 7.08
N PRO A 40 -0.38 4.46 6.01
CA PRO A 40 0.09 3.72 4.84
C PRO A 40 1.53 3.20 5.04
N TYR A 41 1.71 2.09 5.74
CA TYR A 41 3.04 1.51 5.97
C TYR A 41 3.36 0.36 5.02
N LEU A 42 4.65 0.03 4.95
CA LEU A 42 5.19 -1.07 4.14
C LEU A 42 5.32 -2.32 5.00
N TYR A 43 4.85 -3.44 4.44
CA TYR A 43 4.94 -4.74 5.08
C TYR A 43 5.47 -5.79 4.08
N PRO A 44 6.27 -6.74 4.57
CA PRO A 44 6.76 -7.84 3.74
C PRO A 44 5.60 -8.74 3.30
N PRO A 45 5.54 -9.15 2.01
CA PRO A 45 4.42 -9.94 1.49
C PRO A 45 4.28 -11.32 2.14
N GLU A 46 5.36 -11.87 2.73
CA GLU A 46 5.38 -13.19 3.38
C GLU A 46 4.40 -13.27 4.56
N GLY A 47 4.12 -12.13 5.20
CA GLY A 47 3.19 -12.01 6.32
C GLY A 47 1.71 -12.12 5.96
N PHE A 48 1.39 -12.25 4.67
CA PHE A 48 0.00 -12.19 4.19
C PHE A 48 -0.38 -13.36 3.28
N ASP A 49 -1.66 -13.68 3.28
CA ASP A 49 -2.31 -14.48 2.25
C ASP A 49 -3.03 -13.57 1.25
N ILE A 50 -2.89 -13.86 -0.04
CA ILE A 50 -3.57 -13.10 -1.10
C ILE A 50 -5.00 -13.62 -1.23
N VAL A 51 -5.97 -12.76 -0.87
CA VAL A 51 -7.41 -13.06 -1.00
C VAL A 51 -7.91 -12.64 -2.38
N ASP A 52 -7.44 -11.50 -2.89
CA ASP A 52 -7.75 -11.01 -4.22
C ASP A 52 -6.50 -10.41 -4.89
N PRO A 53 -5.93 -11.06 -5.91
CA PRO A 53 -4.70 -10.59 -6.57
C PRO A 53 -4.91 -9.40 -7.51
N ARG A 54 -6.17 -8.97 -7.77
CA ARG A 54 -6.45 -7.94 -8.78
C ARG A 54 -5.88 -6.58 -8.36
N GLU A 55 -4.87 -6.11 -9.09
CA GLU A 55 -4.36 -4.74 -8.97
C GLU A 55 -5.28 -3.75 -9.71
N PRO A 56 -5.45 -2.51 -9.20
CA PRO A 56 -6.16 -1.46 -9.94
C PRO A 56 -5.52 -1.18 -11.31
N GLU A 57 -6.35 -1.00 -12.33
CA GLU A 57 -5.92 -0.79 -13.73
C GLU A 57 -5.09 0.49 -13.94
N ASP A 58 -5.18 1.45 -13.02
CA ASP A 58 -4.45 2.72 -13.09
C ASP A 58 -3.05 2.67 -12.46
N TRP A 59 -2.62 1.48 -12.01
CA TRP A 59 -1.27 1.27 -11.50
C TRP A 59 -0.26 1.16 -12.64
N ILE A 60 0.84 1.88 -12.51
CA ILE A 60 2.02 1.73 -13.35
C ILE A 60 3.05 0.89 -12.62
N ASN A 61 3.81 0.11 -13.38
CA ASN A 61 4.90 -0.71 -12.86
C ASN A 61 6.23 -0.09 -13.27
N GLN A 62 7.13 0.05 -12.30
CA GLN A 62 8.53 0.41 -12.51
C GLN A 62 9.40 -0.61 -11.77
N PHE A 63 10.59 -0.83 -12.29
CA PHE A 63 11.57 -1.73 -11.69
C PHE A 63 12.81 -0.91 -11.35
N GLY A 64 13.29 -1.05 -10.13
CA GLY A 64 14.54 -0.44 -9.71
C GLY A 64 15.76 -1.15 -10.29
N GLU A 65 16.95 -0.69 -9.91
CA GLU A 65 18.22 -1.18 -10.48
C GLU A 65 18.47 -2.65 -10.15
N ASP A 66 18.00 -3.11 -8.99
CA ASP A 66 18.15 -4.50 -8.54
C ASP A 66 16.94 -5.38 -8.92
N GLY A 67 16.04 -4.85 -9.76
CA GLY A 67 14.84 -5.55 -10.24
C GLY A 67 13.66 -5.49 -9.28
N GLU A 68 13.77 -4.72 -8.21
CA GLU A 68 12.69 -4.54 -7.23
C GLU A 68 11.47 -3.84 -7.85
N ARG A 69 10.27 -4.31 -7.51
CA ARG A 69 9.03 -3.80 -8.10
C ARG A 69 8.50 -2.58 -7.34
N TYR A 70 8.15 -1.54 -8.10
CA TYR A 70 7.37 -0.39 -7.67
C TYR A 70 6.08 -0.34 -8.48
N SER A 71 4.92 -0.47 -7.81
CA SER A 71 3.61 -0.48 -8.46
C SER A 71 2.64 0.44 -7.74
N TYR A 72 2.24 1.52 -8.40
CA TYR A 72 1.42 2.58 -7.83
C TYR A 72 0.60 3.30 -8.89
N PRO A 73 -0.50 3.97 -8.52
CA PRO A 73 -1.07 5.04 -9.34
C PRO A 73 0.00 6.10 -9.62
N VAL A 74 0.05 6.62 -10.86
CA VAL A 74 1.03 7.63 -11.30
C VAL A 74 1.27 8.76 -10.28
N PRO A 75 0.24 9.35 -9.64
CA PRO A 75 0.46 10.44 -8.68
C PRO A 75 1.24 10.05 -7.42
N LEU A 76 1.17 8.77 -7.00
CA LEU A 76 1.85 8.26 -5.81
C LEU A 76 3.25 7.71 -6.13
N ASN A 77 3.54 7.42 -7.40
CA ASN A 77 4.81 6.86 -7.86
C ASN A 77 5.90 7.92 -8.10
N GLN A 78 5.88 9.02 -7.35
CA GLN A 78 6.90 10.08 -7.44
C GLN A 78 7.97 9.85 -6.38
N VAL A 79 9.23 10.01 -6.77
CA VAL A 79 10.36 9.99 -5.83
C VAL A 79 10.12 11.04 -4.74
N GLY A 80 10.24 10.67 -3.47
CA GLY A 80 10.02 11.58 -2.35
C GLY A 80 8.55 11.75 -1.94
N PHE A 81 7.59 11.08 -2.61
CA PHE A 81 6.16 11.29 -2.34
C PHE A 81 5.77 10.91 -0.91
N PHE A 82 6.21 9.73 -0.45
CA PHE A 82 5.82 9.23 0.86
C PHE A 82 6.56 9.93 2.00
N GLU A 83 7.79 10.36 1.77
CA GLU A 83 8.57 11.23 2.67
C GLU A 83 7.82 12.54 2.90
N ASP A 84 7.43 13.20 1.80
CA ASP A 84 6.63 14.43 1.85
C ASP A 84 5.25 14.23 2.49
N PHE A 85 4.62 13.06 2.27
CA PHE A 85 3.37 12.67 2.92
C PHE A 85 3.56 12.51 4.44
N PHE A 86 4.60 11.82 4.89
CA PHE A 86 4.88 11.63 6.32
C PHE A 86 5.32 12.91 7.01
N ASP A 87 5.98 13.82 6.29
CA ASP A 87 6.26 15.21 6.70
C ASP A 87 5.00 16.09 6.72
N ARG A 88 3.83 15.54 6.36
CA ARG A 88 2.53 16.22 6.35
C ARG A 88 2.47 17.39 5.39
N LYS A 89 3.20 17.36 4.28
CA LYS A 89 3.05 18.37 3.23
C LYS A 89 1.64 18.29 2.66
N HIS A 90 0.93 19.41 2.72
CA HIS A 90 -0.50 19.49 2.42
C HIS A 90 -0.86 18.91 1.04
N GLN A 91 -0.02 19.16 0.03
CA GLN A 91 -0.25 18.67 -1.34
C GLN A 91 -0.22 17.13 -1.40
N GLN A 92 0.78 16.49 -0.83
CA GLN A 92 0.95 15.03 -0.85
C GLN A 92 -0.13 14.34 -0.02
N VAL A 93 -0.47 14.89 1.15
CA VAL A 93 -1.60 14.39 1.96
C VAL A 93 -2.92 14.46 1.19
N SER A 94 -3.18 15.57 0.50
CA SER A 94 -4.40 15.73 -0.32
C SER A 94 -4.44 14.76 -1.50
N ILE A 95 -3.32 14.60 -2.23
CA ILE A 95 -3.22 13.68 -3.35
C ILE A 95 -3.44 12.24 -2.89
N PHE A 96 -2.78 11.85 -1.79
CA PHE A 96 -2.87 10.52 -1.22
C PHE A 96 -4.32 10.16 -0.90
N TRP A 97 -5.00 10.96 -0.08
CA TRP A 97 -6.37 10.65 0.32
C TRP A 97 -7.37 10.72 -0.84
N ARG A 98 -7.16 11.61 -1.81
CA ARG A 98 -7.98 11.64 -3.03
C ARG A 98 -7.89 10.32 -3.81
N ILE A 99 -6.69 9.76 -3.95
CA ILE A 99 -6.46 8.52 -4.70
C ILE A 99 -6.96 7.31 -3.91
N VAL A 100 -6.58 7.21 -2.64
CA VAL A 100 -6.97 6.09 -1.77
C VAL A 100 -8.48 6.02 -1.60
N ASN A 101 -9.16 7.13 -1.31
CA ASN A 101 -10.62 7.13 -1.15
C ASN A 101 -11.35 6.77 -2.45
N ARG A 102 -10.83 7.20 -3.61
CA ARG A 102 -11.38 6.82 -4.92
C ARG A 102 -11.23 5.31 -5.19
N ASN A 103 -10.14 4.71 -4.74
CA ASN A 103 -9.90 3.28 -4.96
C ASN A 103 -10.72 2.42 -4.00
N LEU A 104 -10.81 2.82 -2.72
CA LEU A 104 -11.64 2.13 -1.74
C LEU A 104 -13.13 2.21 -2.11
N SER A 105 -13.61 3.32 -2.67
CA SER A 105 -15.01 3.44 -3.09
C SER A 105 -15.38 2.58 -4.31
N LYS A 106 -14.40 2.14 -5.10
CA LYS A 106 -14.61 1.21 -6.22
C LYS A 106 -14.57 -0.26 -5.79
N ALA A 107 -14.01 -0.54 -4.62
CA ALA A 107 -13.86 -1.89 -4.08
C ALA A 107 -15.05 -2.32 -3.19
N ALA A 108 -15.98 -1.40 -2.91
CA ALA A 108 -17.17 -1.59 -2.08
C ALA A 108 -18.43 -1.92 -2.91
#